data_AF-A0A9P5GAW1-F1
#
_entry.id   AF-A0A9P5GAW1-F1
#
_cell.length_a   1.000
_cell.length_b   1.000
_cell.length_c   1.000
_cell.angle_alpha   90.00
_cell.angle_beta   90.00
_cell.angle_gamma   90.00
#
_symmetry.space_group_name_H-M   'P 1'
#
loop_
_entity.id
_entity.type
_entity.pdbx_description
1 polymer ?
#
loop_
_entity_poly.entity_id
_entity_poly.type
_entity_poly.pdbx_seq_one_letter_code
_entity_poly.pdbx_strand_id
1 'polypeptide(L)'
;MATGGGSYKFYDEMRRRLDVDVTREDEMDCLIAGLDFFITEIPEEVFCYSEQNPMSFAEARPNIYPYLMVNIGSGVSMVKVTGPGQFERIGGSSLGGGTLWGLLSLLTDAKSYDDMLEMAGRGDNTKVDMLVGDIYGGEYSRIGLKSSTIASSFGKVFKQVRRGQAAKDANVDEEFQPEEEKPAHDKFADFKGEDISRSLLYAISNNIGQIAYLQARFHGLEHIYFGGSYICGHPITMHTLSYAINFWSQGEKTAYFLRHEGYLGAVGAFLKHQPSAWRSEN
;
A
#
# COMPACT_ATOMS: atom_id res chain seq x y z
N MET A 1 12.69 -24.99 4.09
CA MET A 1 11.76 -24.31 5.01
C MET A 1 10.77 -23.47 4.24
N ALA A 2 9.60 -23.20 4.81
CA ALA A 2 8.60 -22.32 4.23
C ALA A 2 7.90 -21.51 5.31
N THR A 3 7.52 -20.27 5.00
CA THR A 3 6.68 -19.43 5.85
C THR A 3 5.56 -18.80 5.02
N GLY A 4 4.69 -18.02 5.65
CA GLY A 4 3.53 -17.40 5.02
C GLY A 4 2.38 -18.37 4.76
N GLY A 5 1.20 -17.85 4.42
CA GLY A 5 0.01 -18.68 4.12
C GLY A 5 0.21 -19.73 3.02
N GLY A 6 1.10 -19.47 2.05
CA GLY A 6 1.46 -20.43 1.00
C GLY A 6 2.12 -21.71 1.53
N SER A 7 2.84 -21.63 2.65
CA SER A 7 3.48 -22.80 3.30
C SER A 7 2.47 -23.84 3.79
N TYR A 8 1.24 -23.42 4.09
CA TYR A 8 0.13 -24.31 4.44
C TYR A 8 -0.56 -24.84 3.19
N LYS A 9 -0.94 -23.93 2.28
CA LYS A 9 -1.71 -24.27 1.07
C LYS A 9 -0.98 -25.24 0.13
N PHE A 10 0.33 -25.08 -0.01
CA PHE A 10 1.14 -25.85 -0.96
C PHE A 10 2.04 -26.89 -0.29
N TYR A 11 1.81 -27.18 1.01
CA TYR A 11 2.67 -28.06 1.80
C TYR A 11 2.88 -29.43 1.16
N ASP A 12 1.78 -30.15 0.90
CA ASP A 12 1.83 -31.52 0.35
C ASP A 12 2.40 -31.52 -1.07
N GLU A 13 2.09 -30.49 -1.86
CA GLU A 13 2.58 -30.37 -3.23
C GLU A 13 4.09 -30.12 -3.27
N MET A 14 4.62 -29.28 -2.35
CA MET A 14 6.05 -29.07 -2.21
C MET A 14 6.78 -30.35 -1.82
N ARG A 15 6.29 -31.07 -0.80
CA ARG A 15 6.88 -32.36 -0.38
C ARG A 15 6.86 -33.38 -1.51
N ARG A 16 5.72 -33.52 -2.20
CA ARG A 16 5.53 -34.51 -3.26
C ARG A 16 6.39 -34.24 -4.49
N ARG A 17 6.55 -32.97 -4.89
CA ARG A 17 7.30 -32.62 -6.11
C ARG A 17 8.80 -32.53 -5.90
N LEU A 18 9.24 -32.05 -4.74
CA LEU A 18 10.64 -31.75 -4.48
C LEU A 18 11.35 -32.89 -3.74
N ASP A 19 10.62 -33.85 -3.18
CA ASP A 19 11.15 -34.96 -2.37
C ASP A 19 12.05 -34.47 -1.21
N VAL A 20 11.62 -33.39 -0.55
CA VAL A 20 12.31 -32.79 0.60
C VAL A 20 11.40 -32.69 1.81
N ASP A 21 12.00 -32.68 3.00
CA ASP A 21 11.29 -32.34 4.23
C ASP A 21 11.07 -30.82 4.30
N VAL A 22 9.81 -30.42 4.50
CA VAL A 22 9.42 -29.01 4.54
C VAL A 22 9.10 -28.63 5.98
N THR A 23 10.00 -27.91 6.63
CA THR A 23 9.72 -27.25 7.92
C THR A 23 8.94 -25.97 7.69
N ARG A 24 7.81 -25.81 8.38
CA ARG A 24 6.98 -24.59 8.34
C ARG A 24 7.29 -23.70 9.52
N GLU A 25 7.39 -22.40 9.27
CA GLU A 25 7.57 -21.36 10.28
C GLU A 25 6.41 -20.36 10.26
N ASP A 26 6.05 -19.83 11.43
CA ASP A 26 5.03 -18.78 11.56
C ASP A 26 5.37 -17.54 10.74
N GLU A 27 4.37 -16.98 10.06
CA GLU A 27 4.54 -15.84 9.15
C GLU A 27 4.95 -14.56 9.88
N MET A 28 4.28 -14.25 10.99
CA MET A 28 4.56 -13.00 11.71
C MET A 28 5.91 -13.07 12.41
N ASP A 29 6.23 -14.19 13.05
CA ASP A 29 7.55 -14.36 13.65
C ASP A 29 8.68 -14.16 12.61
N CYS A 30 8.54 -14.75 11.43
CA CYS A 30 9.54 -14.61 10.37
C CYS A 30 9.61 -13.18 9.84
N LEU A 31 8.47 -12.51 9.65
CA LEU A 31 8.44 -11.11 9.23
C LEU A 31 9.17 -10.20 10.23
N ILE A 32 8.90 -10.36 11.54
CA ILE A 32 9.55 -9.57 12.59
C ILE A 32 11.05 -9.89 12.66
N ALA A 33 11.43 -11.17 12.68
CA ALA A 33 12.83 -11.58 12.74
C ALA A 33 13.64 -11.06 11.54
N GLY A 34 13.07 -11.11 10.34
CA GLY A 34 13.71 -10.55 9.14
C GLY A 34 13.81 -9.03 9.20
N LEU A 35 12.76 -8.34 9.64
CA LEU A 35 12.77 -6.89 9.79
C LEU A 35 13.80 -6.42 10.81
N ASP A 36 13.84 -7.04 12.00
CA ASP A 36 14.82 -6.70 13.03
C ASP A 36 16.25 -6.87 12.50
N PHE A 37 16.53 -7.99 11.82
CA PHE A 37 17.83 -8.23 11.19
C PHE A 37 18.19 -7.16 10.16
N PHE A 38 17.25 -6.76 9.31
CA PHE A 38 17.50 -5.70 8.33
C PHE A 38 17.75 -4.34 8.99
N ILE A 39 17.07 -4.03 10.09
CA ILE A 39 17.29 -2.78 10.82
C ILE A 39 18.65 -2.77 11.54
N THR A 40 19.08 -3.90 12.12
CA THR A 40 20.26 -3.93 13.00
C THR A 40 21.55 -4.36 12.32
N GLU A 41 21.49 -5.27 11.35
CA GLU A 41 22.68 -5.92 10.78
C GLU A 41 23.06 -5.39 9.39
N ILE A 42 22.10 -4.84 8.63
CA ILE A 42 22.33 -4.46 7.24
C ILE A 42 22.50 -2.94 7.12
N PRO A 43 23.69 -2.45 6.76
CA PRO A 43 23.92 -1.02 6.56
C PRO A 43 23.14 -0.51 5.35
N GLU A 44 22.69 0.75 5.41
CA GLU A 44 21.98 1.41 4.30
C GLU A 44 20.75 0.62 3.80
N GLU A 45 20.04 -0.04 4.72
CA GLU A 45 18.85 -0.81 4.40
C GLU A 45 17.56 -0.01 4.61
N VAL A 46 17.49 0.69 5.74
CA VAL A 46 16.31 1.47 6.16
C VAL A 46 16.46 2.90 5.68
N PHE A 47 15.41 3.44 5.03
CA PHE A 47 15.43 4.82 4.57
C PHE A 47 14.06 5.50 4.68
N CYS A 48 14.09 6.82 4.72
CA CYS A 48 12.93 7.69 4.56
C CYS A 48 12.85 8.16 3.11
N TYR A 49 11.63 8.32 2.58
CA TYR A 49 11.41 8.80 1.22
C TYR A 49 10.66 10.13 1.19
N SER A 50 11.17 11.07 0.39
CA SER A 50 10.47 12.29 -0.03
C SER A 50 10.87 12.61 -1.49
N GLU A 51 10.10 13.46 -2.18
CA GLU A 51 10.47 13.87 -3.54
C GLU A 51 11.74 14.72 -3.57
N GLN A 52 12.00 15.50 -2.52
CA GLN A 52 13.18 16.37 -2.42
C GLN A 52 14.44 15.60 -2.05
N ASN A 53 14.30 14.55 -1.23
CA ASN A 53 15.38 13.69 -0.80
C ASN A 53 14.96 12.22 -1.02
N PRO A 54 15.10 11.71 -2.25
CA PRO A 54 14.79 10.32 -2.56
C PRO A 54 15.82 9.41 -1.88
N MET A 55 15.36 8.55 -0.97
CA MET A 55 16.17 7.54 -0.26
C MET A 55 17.19 8.13 0.74
N SER A 56 16.68 8.82 1.77
CA SER A 56 17.50 9.27 2.91
C SER A 56 17.67 8.12 3.91
N PHE A 57 18.84 7.51 3.96
CA PHE A 57 19.10 6.41 4.90
C PHE A 57 18.93 6.86 6.35
N ALA A 58 18.29 6.01 7.15
CA ALA A 58 18.07 6.25 8.56
C ALA A 58 19.37 6.03 9.34
N GLU A 59 19.64 6.89 10.32
CA GLU A 59 20.74 6.67 11.25
C GLU A 59 20.47 5.45 12.13
N ALA A 60 21.53 4.71 12.45
CA ALA A 60 21.44 3.57 13.36
C ALA A 60 20.99 4.05 14.76
N ARG A 61 20.03 3.35 15.34
CA ARG A 61 19.49 3.66 16.67
C ARG A 61 19.90 2.58 17.66
N PRO A 62 20.29 2.95 18.90
CA PRO A 62 20.70 1.97 19.91
C PRO A 62 19.53 1.10 20.40
N ASN A 63 18.30 1.60 20.29
CA ASN A 63 17.08 0.85 20.52
C ASN A 63 16.11 1.12 19.37
N ILE A 64 15.71 0.05 18.68
CA ILE A 64 14.79 0.13 17.54
C ILE A 64 13.32 0.10 17.97
N TYR A 65 13.06 -0.38 19.20
CA TYR A 65 11.72 -0.58 19.75
C TYR A 65 11.24 0.61 20.60
N PRO A 66 9.92 0.81 20.74
CA PRO A 66 8.86 0.10 20.02
C PRO A 66 8.66 0.67 18.61
N TYR A 67 8.17 -0.16 17.69
CA TYR A 67 7.82 0.29 16.33
C TYR A 67 6.52 -0.36 15.84
N LEU A 68 5.94 0.24 14.80
CA LEU A 68 4.83 -0.31 14.04
C LEU A 68 5.36 -0.91 12.74
N MET A 69 5.13 -2.19 12.51
CA MET A 69 5.28 -2.79 11.18
C MET A 69 3.94 -2.76 10.45
N VAL A 70 3.93 -2.21 9.24
CA VAL A 70 2.80 -2.24 8.31
C VAL A 70 3.19 -3.11 7.12
N ASN A 71 2.81 -4.38 7.16
CA ASN A 71 3.09 -5.32 6.09
C ASN A 71 1.95 -5.28 5.05
N ILE A 72 2.26 -4.81 3.83
CA ILE A 72 1.30 -4.63 2.74
C ILE A 72 1.53 -5.70 1.68
N GLY A 73 0.65 -6.70 1.65
CA GLY A 73 0.58 -7.74 0.63
C GLY A 73 -0.78 -7.70 -0.08
N SER A 74 -1.44 -8.86 -0.22
CA SER A 74 -2.82 -8.91 -0.73
C SER A 74 -3.78 -8.09 0.14
N GLY A 75 -3.64 -8.21 1.47
CA GLY A 75 -4.24 -7.32 2.47
C GLY A 75 -3.15 -6.56 3.25
N VAL A 76 -3.53 -5.97 4.37
CA VAL A 76 -2.61 -5.21 5.24
C VAL A 76 -2.64 -5.76 6.66
N SER A 77 -1.47 -6.04 7.21
CA SER A 77 -1.29 -6.41 8.61
C SER A 77 -0.51 -5.33 9.35
N MET A 78 -0.99 -4.92 10.52
CA MET A 78 -0.35 -3.91 11.36
C MET A 78 0.04 -4.55 12.68
N VAL A 79 1.35 -4.58 12.94
CA VAL A 79 1.95 -5.31 14.05
C VAL A 79 2.77 -4.34 14.89
N LYS A 80 2.42 -4.22 16.17
CA LYS A 80 3.21 -3.49 17.16
C LYS A 80 4.31 -4.42 17.65
N VAL A 81 5.55 -3.97 17.61
CA VAL A 81 6.71 -4.71 18.12
C VAL A 81 7.32 -3.92 19.27
N THR A 82 7.37 -4.52 20.45
CA THR A 82 7.82 -3.86 21.70
C THR A 82 9.18 -4.34 22.18
N GLY A 83 9.70 -5.41 21.58
CA GLY A 83 11.02 -5.97 21.88
C GLY A 83 11.30 -7.21 21.04
N PRO A 84 12.50 -7.81 21.18
CA PRO A 84 12.88 -9.01 20.43
C PRO A 84 11.88 -10.15 20.63
N GLY A 85 11.24 -10.59 19.55
CA GLY A 85 10.20 -11.62 19.58
C GLY A 85 8.92 -11.23 20.34
N GLN A 86 8.77 -9.98 20.76
CA GLN A 86 7.58 -9.47 21.45
C GLN A 86 6.78 -8.59 20.53
N PHE A 87 5.71 -9.15 19.97
CA PHE A 87 4.86 -8.44 19.03
C PHE A 87 3.39 -8.81 19.18
N GLU A 88 2.53 -7.91 18.71
CA GLU A 88 1.08 -8.06 18.75
C GLU A 88 0.48 -7.51 17.45
N ARG A 89 -0.38 -8.28 16.80
CA ARG A 89 -1.16 -7.79 15.67
C ARG A 89 -2.28 -6.89 16.18
N ILE A 90 -2.09 -5.58 16.05
CA ILE A 90 -2.99 -4.54 16.56
C ILE A 90 -4.04 -4.10 15.55
N GLY A 91 -3.89 -4.46 14.27
CA GLY A 91 -4.86 -4.08 13.25
C GLY A 91 -4.56 -4.63 11.87
N GLY A 92 -5.32 -4.15 10.90
CA GLY A 92 -5.15 -4.45 9.49
C GLY A 92 -6.27 -3.88 8.65
N SER A 93 -6.15 -4.08 7.34
CA SER A 93 -7.17 -3.69 6.35
C SER A 93 -7.26 -4.75 5.27
N SER A 94 -8.47 -5.02 4.78
CA SER A 94 -8.66 -5.80 3.56
C SER A 94 -8.36 -5.01 2.29
N LEU A 95 -8.26 -3.68 2.39
CA LEU A 95 -7.89 -2.77 1.30
C LEU A 95 -6.37 -2.70 1.17
N GLY A 96 -5.79 -3.71 0.52
CA GLY A 96 -4.35 -3.83 0.28
C GLY A 96 -4.00 -3.89 -1.21
N GLY A 97 -2.85 -4.47 -1.53
CA GLY A 97 -2.39 -4.63 -2.91
C GLY A 97 -3.28 -5.53 -3.75
N GLY A 98 -3.92 -6.53 -3.14
CA GLY A 98 -4.89 -7.39 -3.82
C GLY A 98 -6.15 -6.64 -4.24
N THR A 99 -6.56 -5.63 -3.47
CA THR A 99 -7.67 -4.75 -3.85
C THR A 99 -7.28 -3.83 -4.99
N LEU A 100 -6.11 -3.20 -4.93
CA LEU A 100 -5.61 -2.34 -6.00
C LEU A 100 -5.51 -3.14 -7.32
N TRP A 101 -4.80 -4.27 -7.29
CA TRP A 101 -4.63 -5.13 -8.46
C TRP A 101 -5.98 -5.63 -8.98
N GLY A 102 -6.82 -6.20 -8.11
CA GLY A 102 -8.12 -6.73 -8.51
C GLY A 102 -9.00 -5.69 -9.19
N LEU A 103 -9.08 -4.47 -8.66
CA LEU A 103 -9.85 -3.38 -9.27
C LEU A 103 -9.22 -2.90 -10.59
N LEU A 104 -7.91 -2.74 -10.66
CA LEU A 104 -7.25 -2.28 -11.89
C LEU A 104 -7.30 -3.30 -13.02
N SER A 105 -7.30 -4.60 -12.71
CA SER A 105 -7.54 -5.64 -13.70
C SER A 105 -8.97 -5.66 -14.25
N LEU A 106 -9.93 -5.11 -13.50
CA LEU A 106 -11.32 -4.98 -13.95
C LEU A 106 -11.56 -3.67 -14.73
N LEU A 107 -10.80 -2.62 -14.41
CA LEU A 107 -11.06 -1.26 -14.88
C LEU A 107 -10.08 -0.77 -15.95
N THR A 108 -8.98 -1.51 -16.18
CA THR A 108 -7.92 -1.11 -17.12
C THR A 108 -7.39 -2.33 -17.88
N ASP A 109 -6.66 -2.07 -18.97
CA ASP A 109 -6.05 -3.12 -19.81
C ASP A 109 -4.69 -3.62 -19.29
N ALA A 110 -4.31 -3.26 -18.05
CA ALA A 110 -3.03 -3.64 -17.46
C ALA A 110 -2.90 -5.16 -17.30
N LYS A 111 -1.73 -5.71 -17.69
CA LYS A 111 -1.47 -7.16 -17.70
C LYS A 111 -0.63 -7.63 -16.52
N SER A 112 0.07 -6.72 -15.87
CA SER A 112 0.93 -6.99 -14.72
C SER A 112 0.79 -5.90 -13.65
N TYR A 113 1.25 -6.18 -12.43
CA TYR A 113 1.29 -5.16 -11.37
C TYR A 113 2.26 -4.02 -11.73
N ASP A 114 3.37 -4.32 -12.41
CA ASP A 114 4.32 -3.31 -12.87
C ASP A 114 3.69 -2.40 -13.93
N ASP A 115 2.88 -2.96 -14.85
CA ASP A 115 2.12 -2.18 -15.84
C ASP A 115 1.16 -1.21 -15.12
N MET A 116 0.50 -1.66 -14.04
CA MET A 116 -0.41 -0.83 -13.25
C MET A 116 0.30 0.34 -12.59
N LEU A 117 1.49 0.09 -12.02
CA LEU A 117 2.32 1.12 -11.41
C LEU A 117 2.82 2.12 -12.47
N GLU A 118 3.24 1.64 -13.64
CA GLU A 118 3.65 2.50 -14.76
C GLU A 118 2.48 3.36 -15.29
N MET A 119 1.29 2.77 -15.42
CA MET A 119 0.07 3.49 -15.79
C MET A 119 -0.27 4.56 -14.76
N ALA A 120 -0.23 4.23 -13.47
CA ALA A 120 -0.39 5.21 -12.40
C ALA A 120 0.65 6.32 -12.53
N GLY A 121 1.91 6.00 -12.84
CA GLY A 121 3.00 6.96 -13.07
C GLY A 121 2.73 8.00 -14.16
N ARG A 122 1.88 7.68 -15.14
CA ARG A 122 1.51 8.57 -16.25
C ARG A 122 0.13 9.22 -16.09
N GLY A 123 -0.67 8.76 -15.13
CA GLY A 123 -2.03 9.23 -14.92
C GLY A 123 -2.15 10.54 -14.14
N ASP A 124 -3.28 11.22 -14.34
CA ASP A 124 -3.72 12.42 -13.63
C ASP A 124 -5.01 12.12 -12.85
N ASN A 125 -4.88 11.93 -11.54
CA ASN A 125 -6.03 11.60 -10.69
C ASN A 125 -7.07 12.73 -10.63
N THR A 126 -6.72 13.98 -10.96
CA THR A 126 -7.66 15.11 -10.90
C THR A 126 -8.81 14.99 -11.91
N LYS A 127 -8.70 14.09 -12.89
CA LYS A 127 -9.78 13.75 -13.81
C LYS A 127 -10.84 12.84 -13.17
N VAL A 128 -10.43 12.01 -12.22
CA VAL A 128 -11.25 10.96 -11.58
C VAL A 128 -11.72 11.37 -10.18
N ASP A 129 -10.84 12.02 -9.42
CA ASP A 129 -11.06 12.39 -8.02
C ASP A 129 -11.70 13.76 -7.87
N MET A 130 -12.54 13.89 -6.84
CA MET A 130 -13.01 15.18 -6.35
C MET A 130 -12.01 15.72 -5.33
N LEU A 131 -11.46 16.90 -5.59
CA LEU A 131 -10.53 17.59 -4.70
C LEU A 131 -11.28 18.60 -3.82
N VAL A 132 -10.64 19.06 -2.75
CA VAL A 132 -11.16 20.14 -1.89
C VAL A 132 -11.44 21.40 -2.70
N GLY A 133 -10.56 21.76 -3.64
CA GLY A 133 -10.74 22.90 -4.53
C GLY A 133 -11.96 22.79 -5.43
N ASP A 134 -12.36 21.58 -5.85
CA ASP A 134 -13.57 21.37 -6.65
C ASP A 134 -14.86 21.64 -5.85
N ILE A 135 -14.80 21.55 -4.52
CA ILE A 135 -15.94 21.75 -3.60
C ILE A 135 -16.00 23.20 -3.11
N TYR A 136 -14.86 23.74 -2.67
CA TYR A 136 -14.78 25.02 -1.97
C TYR A 136 -14.24 26.17 -2.84
N GLY A 137 -13.80 25.90 -4.07
CA GLY A 137 -13.19 26.91 -4.96
C GLY A 137 -11.79 27.37 -4.55
N GLY A 138 -11.18 26.74 -3.55
CA GLY A 138 -9.88 27.11 -2.99
C GLY A 138 -9.45 26.16 -1.86
N GLU A 139 -8.53 26.61 -1.02
CA GLU A 139 -8.14 25.87 0.18
C GLU A 139 -9.24 25.92 1.25
N TYR A 140 -9.32 24.87 2.09
CA TYR A 140 -10.20 24.89 3.26
C TYR A 140 -9.39 25.15 4.53
N SER A 141 -9.01 26.42 4.70
CA SER A 141 -8.05 26.85 5.74
C SER A 141 -8.51 26.58 7.18
N ARG A 142 -9.82 26.52 7.44
CA ARG A 142 -10.37 26.28 8.80
C ARG A 142 -9.91 24.96 9.41
N ILE A 143 -9.65 23.96 8.56
CA ILE A 143 -9.21 22.62 8.97
C ILE A 143 -7.88 22.23 8.30
N GLY A 144 -7.17 23.18 7.69
CA GLY A 144 -5.83 22.98 7.12
C GLY A 144 -5.76 22.10 5.87
N LEU A 145 -6.84 22.01 5.07
CA LEU A 145 -6.82 21.22 3.83
C LEU A 145 -6.46 22.09 2.62
N LYS A 146 -5.46 21.65 1.85
CA LYS A 146 -5.05 22.29 0.59
C LYS A 146 -6.12 22.06 -0.49
N SER A 147 -6.19 22.95 -1.46
CA SER A 147 -7.12 22.81 -2.61
C SER A 147 -6.86 21.52 -3.41
N SER A 148 -5.62 21.05 -3.45
CA SER A 148 -5.20 19.81 -4.12
C SER A 148 -5.48 18.53 -3.32
N THR A 149 -5.89 18.63 -2.06
CA THR A 149 -6.21 17.46 -1.24
C THR A 149 -7.42 16.72 -1.83
N ILE A 150 -7.33 15.39 -1.97
CA ILE A 150 -8.45 14.55 -2.40
C ILE A 150 -9.52 14.58 -1.33
N ALA A 151 -10.72 15.05 -1.68
CA ALA A 151 -11.88 15.04 -0.81
C ALA A 151 -12.72 13.77 -1.00
N SER A 152 -12.84 13.28 -2.24
CA SER A 152 -13.51 12.02 -2.56
C SER A 152 -12.83 11.34 -3.74
N SER A 153 -12.16 10.22 -3.46
CA SER A 153 -11.64 9.34 -4.50
C SER A 153 -12.78 8.89 -5.43
N PHE A 154 -12.56 8.88 -6.74
CA PHE A 154 -13.57 8.56 -7.77
C PHE A 154 -14.82 9.46 -7.78
N GLY A 155 -14.82 10.56 -7.04
CA GLY A 155 -16.02 11.40 -6.86
C GLY A 155 -16.52 12.07 -8.15
N LYS A 156 -15.67 12.24 -9.18
CA LYS A 156 -16.08 12.82 -10.47
C LYS A 156 -16.78 11.80 -11.37
N VAL A 157 -16.47 10.51 -11.23
CA VAL A 157 -17.04 9.42 -12.05
C VAL A 157 -18.55 9.41 -11.97
N PHE A 158 -19.12 9.37 -10.76
CA PHE A 158 -20.57 9.37 -10.56
C PHE A 158 -21.25 10.62 -11.14
N LYS A 159 -20.61 11.79 -10.99
CA LYS A 159 -21.18 13.07 -11.46
C LYS A 159 -21.19 13.17 -12.99
N GLN A 160 -20.13 12.69 -13.66
CA GLN A 160 -20.03 12.73 -15.12
C GLN A 160 -20.95 11.70 -15.77
N VAL A 161 -21.02 10.47 -15.23
CA VAL A 161 -21.95 9.44 -15.72
C VAL A 161 -23.40 9.94 -15.64
N ARG A 162 -23.81 10.57 -14.52
CA ARG A 162 -25.18 11.11 -14.39
C ARG A 162 -25.45 12.34 -15.23
N ARG A 163 -24.46 13.23 -15.44
CA ARG A 163 -24.61 14.38 -16.34
C ARG A 163 -24.77 13.95 -17.80
N GLY A 164 -24.05 12.92 -18.22
CA GLY A 164 -24.19 12.33 -19.55
C GLY A 164 -25.56 11.66 -19.77
N GLN A 165 -26.25 11.24 -18.72
CA GLN A 165 -27.63 10.75 -18.78
C GLN A 165 -28.64 11.90 -18.78
N ALA A 166 -28.53 12.86 -17.85
CA ALA A 166 -29.47 13.98 -17.73
C ALA A 166 -29.45 14.94 -18.94
N ALA A 167 -28.30 15.12 -19.62
CA ALA A 167 -28.23 15.90 -20.85
C ALA A 167 -28.93 15.22 -22.05
N LYS A 168 -29.08 13.89 -22.01
CA LYS A 168 -29.85 13.13 -23.01
C LYS A 168 -31.35 13.20 -22.72
N ASP A 169 -31.73 13.15 -21.45
CA ASP A 169 -33.12 13.27 -21.00
C ASP A 169 -33.72 14.69 -21.20
N ALA A 170 -32.90 15.70 -21.51
CA ALA A 170 -33.35 17.08 -21.75
C ALA A 170 -33.62 17.41 -23.23
N ASN A 171 -33.29 16.50 -24.16
CA ASN A 171 -33.48 16.66 -25.61
C ASN A 171 -34.75 15.93 -26.12
N VAL A 172 -35.81 15.87 -25.31
CA VAL A 172 -37.04 15.13 -25.60
C VAL A 172 -37.99 15.98 -26.46
N ASP A 173 -37.64 16.16 -27.73
CA ASP A 173 -38.57 16.52 -28.81
C ASP A 173 -38.47 15.53 -29.99
N GLU A 174 -37.69 14.45 -29.87
CA GLU A 174 -37.65 13.36 -30.85
C GLU A 174 -38.37 12.12 -30.30
N GLU A 175 -39.14 11.46 -31.18
CA GLU A 175 -40.00 10.31 -30.90
C GLU A 175 -39.37 9.28 -29.96
N PHE A 176 -40.14 8.80 -28.97
CA PHE A 176 -39.75 7.74 -28.05
C PHE A 176 -39.42 6.45 -28.83
N GLN A 177 -38.15 6.28 -29.18
CA GLN A 177 -37.55 4.99 -29.49
C GLN A 177 -36.90 4.47 -28.21
N PRO A 178 -37.16 3.22 -27.78
CA PRO A 178 -36.44 2.62 -26.67
C PRO A 178 -35.00 2.35 -27.14
N GLU A 179 -34.09 3.32 -26.97
CA GLU A 179 -32.67 3.09 -27.26
C GLU A 179 -32.05 2.19 -26.19
N GLU A 180 -31.30 1.18 -26.65
CA GLU A 180 -30.57 0.23 -25.83
C GLU A 180 -29.64 0.96 -24.83
N GLU A 181 -29.72 0.61 -23.54
CA GLU A 181 -28.74 1.09 -22.56
C GLU A 181 -27.33 0.82 -23.09
N LYS A 182 -26.51 1.87 -23.25
CA LYS A 182 -25.09 1.69 -23.60
C LYS A 182 -24.50 0.62 -22.66
N PRO A 183 -23.84 -0.43 -23.20
CA PRO A 183 -23.26 -1.48 -22.38
C PRO A 183 -22.33 -0.84 -21.35
N ALA A 184 -22.26 -1.41 -20.14
CA ALA A 184 -21.57 -0.80 -18.99
C ALA A 184 -20.12 -0.34 -19.30
N HIS A 185 -19.46 -0.99 -20.25
CA HIS A 185 -18.14 -0.67 -20.75
C HIS A 185 -18.02 0.74 -21.38
N ASP A 186 -19.08 1.22 -22.05
CA ASP A 186 -19.09 2.51 -22.74
C ASP A 186 -19.40 3.70 -21.80
N LYS A 187 -19.88 3.42 -20.58
CA LYS A 187 -20.19 4.48 -19.58
C LYS A 187 -18.94 5.14 -19.01
N PHE A 188 -17.77 4.52 -19.18
CA PHE A 188 -16.50 4.97 -18.62
C PHE A 188 -15.46 5.34 -19.67
N ALA A 189 -15.83 5.36 -20.96
CA ALA A 189 -14.91 5.65 -22.07
C ALA A 189 -14.21 7.01 -21.96
N ASP A 190 -14.78 7.94 -21.21
CA ASP A 190 -14.22 9.27 -20.96
C ASP A 190 -13.07 9.27 -19.93
N PHE A 191 -12.85 8.17 -19.21
CA PHE A 191 -11.78 8.04 -18.21
C PHE A 191 -10.65 7.15 -18.73
N LYS A 192 -9.44 7.71 -18.75
CA LYS A 192 -8.24 6.95 -19.13
C LYS A 192 -7.88 5.95 -18.04
N GLY A 193 -7.41 4.77 -18.46
CA GLY A 193 -6.94 3.74 -17.53
C GLY A 193 -5.81 4.26 -16.63
N GLU A 194 -4.92 5.10 -17.15
CA GLU A 194 -3.85 5.73 -16.39
C GLU A 194 -4.37 6.62 -15.25
N ASP A 195 -5.40 7.42 -15.51
CA ASP A 195 -6.00 8.32 -14.51
C ASP A 195 -6.71 7.51 -13.40
N ILE A 196 -7.39 6.42 -13.78
CA ILE A 196 -7.99 5.44 -12.88
C ILE A 196 -6.90 4.78 -12.01
N SER A 197 -5.80 4.34 -12.62
CA SER A 197 -4.64 3.76 -11.93
C SER A 197 -4.03 4.71 -10.91
N ARG A 198 -3.81 5.98 -11.27
CA ARG A 198 -3.31 6.98 -10.33
C ARG A 198 -4.27 7.21 -9.17
N SER A 199 -5.56 7.38 -9.45
CA SER A 199 -6.59 7.61 -8.44
C SER A 199 -6.69 6.44 -7.45
N LEU A 200 -6.76 5.20 -7.93
CA LEU A 200 -6.82 4.02 -7.05
C LEU A 200 -5.56 3.84 -6.22
N LEU A 201 -4.38 4.06 -6.82
CA LEU A 201 -3.11 3.99 -6.09
C LEU A 201 -3.10 4.98 -4.92
N TYR A 202 -3.55 6.22 -5.14
CA TYR A 202 -3.70 7.21 -4.07
C TYR A 202 -4.78 6.83 -3.06
N ALA A 203 -5.94 6.35 -3.50
CA ALA A 203 -7.02 5.98 -2.59
C ALA A 203 -6.58 4.88 -1.61
N ILE A 204 -5.98 3.81 -2.12
CA ILE A 204 -5.50 2.69 -1.30
C ILE A 204 -4.32 3.13 -0.42
N SER A 205 -3.30 3.78 -1.00
CA SER A 205 -2.10 4.17 -0.23
C SER A 205 -2.41 5.19 0.86
N ASN A 206 -3.25 6.20 0.59
CA ASN A 206 -3.67 7.16 1.62
C ASN A 206 -4.50 6.49 2.72
N ASN A 207 -5.38 5.53 2.38
CA ASN A 207 -6.15 4.80 3.37
C ASN A 207 -5.24 3.96 4.28
N ILE A 208 -4.26 3.26 3.71
CA ILE A 208 -3.25 2.51 4.47
C ILE A 208 -2.47 3.45 5.39
N GLY A 209 -1.96 4.57 4.86
CA GLY A 209 -1.21 5.56 5.63
C GLY A 209 -2.02 6.15 6.79
N GLN A 210 -3.30 6.47 6.56
CA GLN A 210 -4.17 7.01 7.61
C GLN A 210 -4.43 5.98 8.72
N ILE A 211 -4.74 4.73 8.38
CA ILE A 211 -4.96 3.68 9.39
C ILE A 211 -3.66 3.40 10.16
N ALA A 212 -2.51 3.36 9.47
CA ALA A 212 -1.21 3.20 10.11
C ALA A 212 -0.92 4.35 11.09
N TYR A 213 -1.19 5.61 10.70
CA TYR A 213 -1.09 6.75 11.59
C TYR A 213 -2.00 6.60 12.83
N LEU A 214 -3.26 6.21 12.65
CA LEU A 214 -4.22 6.07 13.75
C LEU A 214 -3.78 4.99 14.74
N GLN A 215 -3.28 3.85 14.23
CA GLN A 215 -2.74 2.77 15.05
C GLN A 215 -1.48 3.21 15.79
N ALA A 216 -0.55 3.86 15.09
CA ALA A 216 0.66 4.40 15.71
C ALA A 216 0.34 5.46 16.77
N ARG A 217 -0.66 6.31 16.55
CA ARG A 217 -1.12 7.29 17.54
C ARG A 217 -1.74 6.61 18.75
N PHE A 218 -2.64 5.66 18.55
CA PHE A 218 -3.34 4.97 19.64
C PHE A 218 -2.38 4.19 20.54
N HIS A 219 -1.34 3.58 19.95
CA HIS A 219 -0.34 2.80 20.68
C HIS A 219 0.93 3.57 21.07
N GLY A 220 1.00 4.88 20.81
CA GLY A 220 2.17 5.70 21.17
C GLY A 220 3.46 5.31 20.41
N LEU A 221 3.34 4.87 19.16
CA LEU A 221 4.46 4.46 18.31
C LEU A 221 4.90 5.61 17.41
N GLU A 222 6.20 5.91 17.39
CA GLU A 222 6.79 6.98 16.58
C GLU A 222 7.28 6.47 15.22
N HIS A 223 7.85 5.27 15.20
CA HIS A 223 8.51 4.68 14.03
C HIS A 223 7.58 3.68 13.34
N ILE A 224 7.33 3.89 12.04
CA ILE A 224 6.44 3.07 11.23
C ILE A 224 7.23 2.51 10.05
N TYR A 225 7.43 1.20 10.03
CA TYR A 225 8.11 0.48 8.96
C TYR A 225 7.09 -0.10 8.00
N PHE A 226 7.14 0.30 6.74
CA PHE A 226 6.33 -0.28 5.68
C PHE A 226 7.11 -1.41 5.00
N GLY A 227 6.52 -2.60 4.95
CA GLY A 227 7.08 -3.78 4.30
C GLY A 227 6.08 -4.46 3.38
N GLY A 228 6.50 -5.58 2.79
CA GLY A 228 5.69 -6.38 1.88
C GLY A 228 5.92 -6.05 0.41
N SER A 229 5.13 -6.66 -0.46
CA SER A 229 5.33 -6.63 -1.92
C SER A 229 4.45 -5.60 -2.65
N TYR A 230 3.82 -4.67 -1.92
CA TYR A 230 2.98 -3.63 -2.52
C TYR A 230 3.77 -2.43 -3.00
N ILE A 231 4.79 -2.03 -2.24
CA ILE A 231 5.53 -0.79 -2.48
C ILE A 231 6.43 -0.96 -3.72
N CYS A 232 7.13 -2.09 -3.84
CA CYS A 232 8.04 -2.43 -4.94
C CYS A 232 9.04 -1.32 -5.28
N GLY A 233 9.50 -0.56 -4.29
CA GLY A 233 10.34 0.62 -4.50
C GLY A 233 9.71 1.73 -5.36
N HIS A 234 8.39 1.71 -5.57
CA HIS A 234 7.71 2.65 -6.45
C HIS A 234 7.63 4.06 -5.81
N PRO A 235 8.23 5.09 -6.42
CA PRO A 235 8.34 6.44 -5.85
C PRO A 235 7.02 7.06 -5.40
N ILE A 236 5.97 6.91 -6.21
CA ILE A 236 4.65 7.52 -5.93
C ILE A 236 4.01 6.86 -4.71
N THR A 237 4.18 5.56 -4.55
CA THR A 237 3.63 4.80 -3.42
C THR A 237 4.33 5.21 -2.13
N MET A 238 5.66 5.23 -2.14
CA MET A 238 6.46 5.68 -0.99
C MET A 238 6.16 7.13 -0.63
N HIS A 239 6.10 8.03 -1.63
CA HIS A 239 5.74 9.43 -1.42
C HIS A 239 4.37 9.56 -0.73
N THR A 240 3.36 8.83 -1.22
CA THR A 240 1.99 8.92 -0.71
C THR A 240 1.93 8.44 0.75
N LEU A 241 2.61 7.35 1.08
CA LEU A 241 2.67 6.82 2.45
C LEU A 241 3.42 7.79 3.38
N SER A 242 4.59 8.28 2.98
CA SER A 242 5.34 9.30 3.73
C SER A 242 4.50 10.56 3.98
N TYR A 243 3.87 11.07 2.92
CA TYR A 243 3.03 12.25 2.98
C TYR A 243 1.85 12.04 3.93
N ALA A 244 1.15 10.91 3.85
CA ALA A 244 0.03 10.62 4.73
C ALA A 244 0.46 10.58 6.21
N ILE A 245 1.56 9.90 6.53
CA ILE A 245 2.08 9.84 7.91
C ILE A 245 2.47 11.24 8.40
N ASN A 246 3.25 11.99 7.62
CA ASN A 246 3.69 13.33 8.00
C ASN A 246 2.51 14.31 8.15
N PHE A 247 1.54 14.26 7.23
CA PHE A 247 0.37 15.12 7.24
C PHE A 247 -0.47 14.93 8.51
N TRP A 248 -0.79 13.69 8.88
CA TRP A 248 -1.62 13.43 10.05
C TRP A 248 -0.88 13.55 11.38
N SER A 249 0.44 13.28 11.38
CA SER A 249 1.27 13.39 12.59
C SER A 249 1.87 14.77 12.82
N GLN A 250 1.78 15.69 11.85
CA GLN A 250 2.48 16.98 11.92
C GLN A 250 4.00 16.82 12.15
N GLY A 251 4.58 15.76 11.58
CA GLY A 251 6.00 15.43 11.71
C GLY A 251 6.38 14.61 12.96
N GLU A 252 5.44 14.32 13.87
CA GLU A 252 5.70 13.53 15.07
C GLU A 252 5.95 12.03 14.81
N LYS A 253 5.70 11.54 13.59
CA LYS A 253 5.87 10.13 13.24
C LYS A 253 6.66 9.98 11.96
N THR A 254 7.50 8.96 11.91
CA THR A 254 8.38 8.71 10.76
C THR A 254 7.98 7.44 10.03
N ALA A 255 7.84 7.56 8.71
CA ALA A 255 7.65 6.44 7.79
C ALA A 255 9.00 5.96 7.27
N TYR A 256 9.29 4.69 7.46
CA TYR A 256 10.49 4.01 6.98
C TYR A 256 10.13 2.96 5.93
N PHE A 257 11.02 2.83 4.95
CA PHE A 257 10.99 1.83 3.89
C PHE A 257 12.27 1.01 3.94
N LEU A 258 12.24 -0.15 3.30
CA LEU A 258 13.35 -1.09 3.23
C LEU A 258 13.69 -1.37 1.78
N ARG A 259 14.98 -1.50 1.47
CA ARG A 259 15.42 -1.92 0.13
C ARG A 259 14.97 -3.34 -0.19
N HIS A 260 14.85 -4.18 0.85
CA HIS A 260 14.44 -5.58 0.76
C HIS A 260 13.07 -5.85 1.41
N GLU A 261 12.15 -4.89 1.31
CA GLU A 261 10.79 -4.93 1.88
C GLU A 261 9.97 -6.21 1.57
N GLY A 262 10.19 -6.84 0.41
CA GLY A 262 9.50 -8.07 0.01
C GLY A 262 10.11 -9.37 0.57
N TYR A 263 11.29 -9.31 1.18
CA TYR A 263 12.06 -10.49 1.57
C TYR A 263 12.07 -10.78 3.07
N LEU A 264 11.41 -9.94 3.88
CA LEU A 264 11.43 -10.02 5.35
C LEU A 264 11.10 -11.43 5.86
N GLY A 265 9.99 -12.01 5.40
CA GLY A 265 9.57 -13.35 5.84
C GLY A 265 10.55 -14.46 5.42
N ALA A 266 11.11 -14.37 4.20
CA ALA A 266 12.07 -15.36 3.72
C ALA A 266 13.37 -15.32 4.52
N VAL A 267 13.87 -14.12 4.83
CA VAL A 267 15.07 -13.92 5.65
C VAL A 267 14.82 -14.37 7.09
N GLY A 268 13.69 -14.02 7.70
CA GLY A 268 13.37 -14.49 9.05
C GLY A 268 13.26 -16.01 9.15
N ALA A 269 12.67 -16.66 8.14
CA ALA A 269 12.65 -18.12 8.07
C ALA A 269 14.07 -18.68 8.00
N PHE A 270 14.93 -18.11 7.15
CA PHE A 270 16.33 -18.50 7.07
C PHE A 270 17.08 -18.33 8.41
N LEU A 271 16.90 -17.20 9.09
CA LEU A 271 17.55 -16.90 10.38
C LEU A 271 17.11 -17.86 11.50
N LYS A 272 15.84 -18.26 11.52
CA LYS A 272 15.31 -19.18 12.52
C LYS A 272 15.93 -20.58 12.47
N HIS A 273 16.52 -20.98 11.35
CA HIS A 273 17.04 -22.32 11.14
C HIS A 273 18.55 -22.33 10.85
N GLN A 274 19.29 -21.35 11.37
CA GLN A 274 20.74 -21.40 11.31
C GLN A 274 21.24 -22.77 11.81
N PRO A 275 21.93 -23.56 10.97
CA PRO A 275 22.60 -24.76 11.44
C PRO A 275 23.58 -24.37 12.54
N SER A 276 23.77 -25.24 13.53
CA SER A 276 24.61 -25.04 14.71
C SER A 276 26.05 -24.57 14.43
N ALA A 277 26.49 -24.58 13.16
CA ALA A 277 27.82 -24.24 12.69
C ALA A 277 28.00 -22.78 12.20
N TRP A 278 26.95 -21.95 12.12
CA TRP A 278 27.08 -20.55 11.61
C TRP A 278 27.54 -19.55 12.68
N ARG A 279 27.41 -19.84 13.98
CA ARG A 279 28.03 -19.00 15.01
C ARG A 279 29.55 -19.15 14.94
N SER A 280 30.20 -18.36 14.08
CA SER A 280 31.61 -18.07 14.23
C SER A 280 31.78 -17.42 15.61
N GLU A 281 32.54 -18.09 16.46
CA GLU A 281 33.09 -17.53 17.69
C GLU A 281 33.64 -16.13 17.39
N ASN A 282 33.03 -15.12 17.98
CA ASN A 282 33.60 -13.81 18.24
C ASN A 282 33.12 -13.37 19.62
#